data_AF-A0A854PPL9-F1
#
_entry.id   AF-A0A854PPL9-F1
#
_cell.length_a   1.000
_cell.length_b   1.000
_cell.length_c   1.000
_cell.angle_alpha   90.00
_cell.angle_beta   90.00
_cell.angle_gamma   90.00
#
_symmetry.space_group_name_H-M   'P 1'
#
loop_
_entity.id
_entity.type
_entity.pdbx_description
1 polymer ?
#
loop_
_entity_poly.entity_id
_entity_poly.type
_entity_poly.pdbx_seq_one_letter_code
_entity_poly.pdbx_strand_id
1 'polypeptide(L)'
;MTIGEALKQARLHRGLTQEQMANGIISESFYSKVERDVHQIDTNLLLNILISQHIDVGSFFSRISNQTSKKEPDFDLMNQISFAQNNRDLDKLDKIAREIKSRKEKPSFWLQFRLENAYAWVLHSGDQIDPQLRKKVKAIIVDENWNRTAYHYLSQAVIFLDIDDAYQLVNSAFRAYRKRPDTDTFTLQFVAMIAVNFLNCCYHKHANKEYAESAVQFLRELPTDGAIGINSVLGTYYEALFNNDHATADEVVDVLRKSGYVSLIEDTLE
;
A
#
# COMPACT_ATOMS: atom_id res chain seq x y z
N MET A 1 -10.12 24.87 11.31
CA MET A 1 -11.07 23.76 11.16
C MET A 1 -10.83 22.74 12.24
N THR A 2 -11.49 23.03 13.35
CA THR A 2 -11.75 22.11 14.44
C THR A 2 -12.86 21.12 14.06
N ILE A 3 -13.12 20.16 14.95
CA ILE A 3 -14.29 19.27 14.84
C ILE A 3 -15.59 20.08 14.87
N GLY A 4 -15.71 21.08 15.74
CA GLY A 4 -16.89 21.94 15.85
C GLY A 4 -17.18 22.70 14.56
N GLU A 5 -16.15 23.31 13.96
CA GLU A 5 -16.25 24.02 12.70
C GLU A 5 -16.66 23.09 11.54
N ALA A 6 -16.08 21.89 11.48
CA ALA A 6 -16.41 20.90 10.46
C ALA A 6 -17.86 20.39 10.59
N LEU A 7 -18.32 20.12 11.81
CA LEU A 7 -19.71 19.76 12.11
C LEU A 7 -20.69 20.85 11.68
N LYS A 8 -20.38 22.11 12.00
CA LYS A 8 -21.19 23.27 11.59
C LYS A 8 -21.29 23.42 10.09
N GLN A 9 -20.17 23.28 9.38
CA GLN A 9 -20.17 23.32 7.91
C GLN A 9 -20.99 22.18 7.30
N ALA A 10 -20.83 20.95 7.80
CA ALA A 10 -21.61 19.81 7.34
C ALA A 10 -23.12 19.99 7.57
N ARG A 11 -23.49 20.50 8.75
CA ARG A 11 -24.87 20.81 9.10
C ARG A 11 -25.49 21.86 8.18
N LEU A 12 -24.81 22.99 8.00
CA LEU A 12 -25.30 24.11 7.18
C LEU A 12 -25.42 23.71 5.70
N HIS A 13 -24.45 22.96 5.18
CA HIS A 13 -24.49 22.46 3.80
C HIS A 13 -25.71 21.56 3.53
N ARG A 14 -26.16 20.84 4.56
CA ARG A 14 -27.33 19.96 4.53
C ARG A 14 -28.64 20.65 4.91
N GLY A 15 -28.61 21.95 5.22
CA GLY A 15 -29.79 22.71 5.60
C GLY A 15 -30.41 22.28 6.94
N LEU A 16 -29.64 21.65 7.83
CA LEU A 16 -30.14 21.07 9.08
C LEU A 16 -30.08 22.07 10.25
N THR A 17 -31.03 21.96 11.17
CA THR A 17 -30.94 22.59 12.50
C THR A 17 -29.96 21.82 13.39
N GLN A 18 -29.52 22.45 14.49
CA GLN A 18 -28.63 21.79 15.46
C GLN A 18 -29.28 20.57 16.10
N GLU A 19 -30.58 20.64 16.39
CA GLU A 19 -31.37 19.51 16.89
C GLU A 19 -31.46 18.36 15.87
N GLN A 20 -31.78 18.69 14.60
CA GLN A 20 -31.86 17.68 13.53
C GLN A 20 -30.52 17.00 13.30
N MET A 21 -29.42 17.75 13.35
CA MET A 21 -28.08 17.23 13.18
C MET A 21 -27.64 16.36 14.36
N ALA A 22 -27.98 16.76 15.59
CA ALA A 22 -27.71 15.98 16.81
C ALA A 22 -28.53 14.69 16.87
N ASN A 23 -29.71 14.65 16.23
CA ASN A 23 -30.55 13.47 16.03
C ASN A 23 -30.81 12.66 17.31
N GLY A 24 -31.01 13.35 18.44
CA GLY A 24 -31.24 12.73 19.75
C GLY A 24 -30.03 12.02 20.37
N ILE A 25 -28.87 12.01 19.71
CA ILE A 25 -27.63 11.41 20.24
C ILE A 25 -27.06 12.26 21.38
N ILE A 26 -27.16 13.58 21.23
CA ILE A 26 -26.86 14.58 22.25
C ILE A 26 -27.92 15.68 22.22
N SER A 27 -28.02 16.47 23.30
CA SER A 27 -28.94 17.60 23.32
C SER A 27 -28.51 18.68 22.30
N GLU A 28 -29.47 19.41 21.76
CA GLU A 28 -29.21 20.59 20.90
C GLU A 28 -28.25 21.58 21.59
N SER A 29 -28.44 21.81 22.88
CA SER A 29 -27.60 22.72 23.66
C SER A 29 -26.15 22.24 23.82
N PHE A 30 -25.93 20.93 23.94
CA PHE A 30 -24.60 20.35 23.96
C PHE A 30 -23.98 20.42 22.56
N TYR A 31 -24.73 20.05 21.52
CA TYR A 31 -24.29 20.14 20.12
C TYR A 31 -23.88 21.57 19.73
N SER A 32 -24.67 22.58 20.13
CA SER A 32 -24.38 24.00 19.92
C SER A 32 -23.09 24.46 20.61
N LYS A 33 -22.73 23.86 21.76
CA LYS A 33 -21.45 24.13 22.43
C LYS A 33 -20.29 23.43 21.74
N VAL A 34 -20.51 22.24 21.17
CA VAL A 34 -19.51 21.54 20.34
C VAL A 34 -19.21 22.32 19.06
N GLU A 35 -20.24 22.81 18.33
CA GLU A 35 -20.03 23.63 17.11
C GLU A 35 -19.26 24.93 17.35
N ARG A 36 -19.24 25.41 18.60
CA ARG A 36 -18.52 26.61 19.02
C ARG A 36 -17.18 26.32 19.69
N ASP A 37 -16.74 25.05 19.67
CA ASP A 37 -15.53 24.57 20.34
C ASP A 37 -15.47 24.88 21.84
N VAL A 38 -16.63 25.08 22.48
CA VAL A 38 -16.76 25.32 23.93
C VAL A 38 -16.74 23.99 24.70
N HIS A 39 -17.23 22.92 24.07
CA HIS A 39 -17.14 21.56 24.61
C HIS A 39 -16.50 20.61 23.62
N GLN A 40 -15.66 19.73 24.15
CA GLN A 40 -15.19 18.56 23.42
C GLN A 40 -16.33 17.56 23.28
N ILE A 41 -16.32 16.81 22.18
CA ILE A 41 -17.24 15.70 21.95
C ILE A 41 -16.46 14.39 22.04
N ASP A 42 -17.07 13.40 22.70
CA ASP A 42 -16.53 12.04 22.72
C ASP A 42 -16.53 11.42 21.32
N THR A 43 -15.51 10.63 21.01
CA THR A 43 -15.35 10.02 19.68
C THR A 43 -16.53 9.12 19.30
N ASN A 44 -17.10 8.34 20.23
CA ASN A 44 -18.25 7.49 19.92
C ASN A 44 -19.49 8.32 19.63
N LEU A 45 -19.72 9.41 20.37
CA LEU A 45 -20.82 10.34 20.10
C LEU A 45 -20.66 11.00 18.73
N LEU A 46 -19.44 11.44 18.39
CA LEU A 46 -19.13 12.00 17.08
C LEU A 46 -19.40 10.99 15.95
N LEU A 47 -18.88 9.76 16.08
CA LEU A 47 -19.10 8.71 15.09
C LEU A 47 -20.59 8.40 14.91
N ASN A 48 -21.34 8.28 15.99
CA ASN A 48 -22.78 8.04 15.94
C ASN A 48 -23.52 9.18 15.22
N ILE A 49 -23.15 10.44 15.47
CA ILE A 49 -23.74 11.59 14.77
C ILE A 49 -23.45 11.48 13.27
N LEU A 50 -22.19 11.29 12.89
CA LEU A 50 -21.78 11.21 11.48
C LEU A 50 -22.51 10.06 10.75
N ILE A 51 -22.55 8.87 11.35
CA ILE A 51 -23.22 7.69 10.79
C ILE A 51 -24.72 7.94 10.66
N SER A 52 -25.37 8.49 11.70
CA SER A 52 -26.81 8.76 11.68
C SER A 52 -27.23 9.78 10.62
N GLN A 53 -26.31 10.67 10.25
CA GLN A 53 -26.51 11.69 9.21
C GLN A 53 -26.00 11.26 7.83
N HIS A 54 -25.56 10.01 7.67
CA HIS A 54 -24.93 9.50 6.45
C HIS A 54 -23.79 10.42 5.97
N ILE A 55 -22.95 10.86 6.92
CA ILE A 55 -21.72 11.59 6.64
C ILE A 55 -20.59 10.56 6.59
N ASP A 56 -19.88 10.52 5.47
CA ASP A 56 -18.69 9.70 5.34
C ASP A 56 -17.64 10.14 6.37
N VAL A 57 -17.28 9.22 7.27
CA VAL A 57 -16.37 9.49 8.38
C VAL A 57 -14.98 9.85 7.85
N GLY A 58 -14.52 9.17 6.79
CA GLY A 58 -13.22 9.44 6.17
C GLY A 58 -13.12 10.86 5.61
N SER A 59 -14.12 11.26 4.82
CA SER A 59 -14.23 12.61 4.25
C SER A 59 -14.42 13.68 5.32
N PHE A 60 -15.08 13.38 6.44
CA PHE A 60 -15.21 14.33 7.53
C PHE A 60 -13.85 14.64 8.16
N PHE A 61 -13.09 13.60 8.53
CA PHE A 61 -11.78 13.78 9.16
C PHE A 61 -10.72 14.31 8.20
N SER A 62 -10.79 14.02 6.89
CA SER A 62 -9.84 14.57 5.91
C SER A 62 -9.89 16.10 5.81
N ARG A 63 -11.07 16.69 6.03
CA ARG A 63 -11.25 18.15 6.08
C ARG A 63 -10.52 18.76 7.28
N ILE A 64 -10.48 18.05 8.40
CA ILE A 64 -9.88 18.50 9.66
C ILE A 64 -8.36 18.27 9.65
N SER A 65 -7.91 17.09 9.20
CA SER A 65 -6.51 16.67 9.24
C SER A 65 -5.61 17.48 8.32
N ASN A 66 -6.15 18.04 7.23
CA ASN A 66 -5.39 18.86 6.27
C ASN A 66 -4.90 20.20 6.86
N GLN A 67 -5.30 20.59 8.07
CA GLN A 67 -4.93 21.88 8.67
C GLN A 67 -3.87 21.78 9.77
N THR A 68 -3.72 20.61 10.42
CA THR A 68 -2.62 20.37 11.35
C THR A 68 -1.39 19.93 10.56
N SER A 69 -0.56 20.89 10.20
CA SER A 69 0.70 20.75 9.44
C SER A 69 1.79 19.88 10.11
N LYS A 70 1.47 19.14 11.18
CA LYS A 70 2.33 18.06 11.66
C LYS A 70 2.13 16.87 10.73
N LYS A 71 2.65 16.99 9.49
CA LYS A 71 2.95 15.80 8.69
C LYS A 71 3.76 14.88 9.58
N GLU A 72 3.46 13.58 9.52
CA GLU A 72 4.33 12.57 10.12
C GLU A 72 5.77 12.91 9.68
N PRO A 73 6.75 12.99 10.60
CA PRO A 73 8.05 13.62 10.33
C PRO A 73 8.77 13.05 9.11
N ASP A 74 8.44 11.82 8.75
CA ASP A 74 9.03 11.06 7.67
C ASP A 74 8.15 10.99 6.42
N PHE A 75 6.92 11.51 6.40
CA PHE A 75 5.97 11.34 5.29
C PHE A 75 6.54 11.81 3.94
N ASP A 76 7.08 13.03 3.89
CA ASP A 76 7.67 13.59 2.67
C ASP A 76 8.94 12.82 2.26
N LEU A 77 9.65 12.22 3.22
CA LEU A 77 10.82 11.40 2.95
C LEU A 77 10.44 10.01 2.43
N MET A 78 9.41 9.38 3.00
CA MET A 78 8.87 8.11 2.52
C MET A 78 8.38 8.22 1.08
N ASN A 79 7.69 9.32 0.73
CA ASN A 79 7.27 9.58 -0.65
C ASN A 79 8.47 9.73 -1.60
N GLN A 80 9.54 10.41 -1.16
CA GLN A 80 10.77 10.51 -1.95
C GLN A 80 11.46 9.16 -2.15
N ILE A 81 11.47 8.30 -1.12
CA ILE A 81 11.99 6.93 -1.23
C ILE A 81 11.17 6.13 -2.25
N SER A 82 9.84 6.18 -2.20
CA SER A 82 8.98 5.49 -3.17
C SER A 82 9.19 6.00 -4.59
N PHE A 83 9.36 7.30 -4.78
CA PHE A 83 9.65 7.87 -6.10
C PHE A 83 11.02 7.42 -6.62
N ALA A 84 12.05 7.42 -5.76
CA ALA A 84 13.39 6.96 -6.13
C ALA A 84 13.39 5.46 -6.46
N GLN A 85 12.68 4.64 -5.68
CA GLN A 85 12.51 3.20 -5.95
C GLN A 85 11.88 2.96 -7.32
N ASN A 86 10.78 3.64 -7.63
CA ASN A 86 10.05 3.46 -8.90
C ASN A 86 10.85 3.89 -10.14
N ASN A 87 11.77 4.84 -9.97
CA ASN A 87 12.65 5.33 -11.04
C ASN A 87 14.06 4.73 -10.96
N ARG A 88 14.29 3.75 -10.09
CA ARG A 88 15.60 3.10 -9.88
C ARG A 88 16.75 4.09 -9.59
N ASP A 89 16.44 5.22 -8.94
CA ASP A 89 17.38 6.31 -8.68
C ASP A 89 18.21 6.03 -7.42
N LEU A 90 19.26 5.21 -7.57
CA LEU A 90 20.20 4.87 -6.49
C LEU A 90 20.88 6.12 -5.90
N ASP A 91 21.24 7.10 -6.72
CA ASP A 91 21.87 8.35 -6.26
C ASP A 91 20.96 9.13 -5.31
N LYS A 92 19.66 9.14 -5.59
CA LYS A 92 18.66 9.76 -4.71
C LYS A 92 18.48 8.95 -3.43
N LEU A 93 18.46 7.62 -3.49
CA LEU A 93 18.45 6.77 -2.29
C LEU A 93 19.68 7.03 -1.41
N ASP A 94 20.87 7.14 -2.00
CA ASP A 94 22.13 7.44 -1.29
C ASP A 94 22.13 8.82 -0.63
N LYS A 95 21.51 9.82 -1.27
CA LYS A 95 21.30 11.15 -0.67
C LYS A 95 20.36 11.04 0.54
N ILE A 96 19.26 10.30 0.41
CA ILE A 96 18.28 10.09 1.50
C ILE A 96 18.93 9.33 2.66
N ALA A 97 19.69 8.27 2.40
CA ALA A 97 20.39 7.49 3.41
C ALA A 97 21.37 8.36 4.23
N ARG A 98 22.11 9.25 3.55
CA ARG A 98 23.00 10.22 4.21
C ARG A 98 22.24 11.23 5.06
N GLU A 99 21.11 11.74 4.57
CA GLU A 99 20.24 12.64 5.34
C GLU A 99 19.78 11.94 6.63
N ILE A 100 19.26 10.71 6.54
CA ILE A 100 18.79 9.93 7.68
C ILE A 100 19.92 9.69 8.68
N LYS A 101 21.10 9.29 8.21
CA LYS A 101 22.27 9.04 9.06
C LYS A 101 22.77 10.29 9.78
N SER A 102 22.53 11.49 9.21
CA SER A 102 22.90 12.76 9.83
C SER A 102 21.96 13.22 10.95
N ARG A 103 20.78 12.57 11.09
CA ARG A 103 19.82 12.90 12.15
C ARG A 103 20.35 12.46 13.51
N LYS A 104 20.03 13.25 14.56
CA LYS A 104 20.37 12.92 15.95
C LYS A 104 19.59 11.71 16.46
N GLU A 105 18.35 11.57 16.00
CA GLU A 105 17.45 10.50 16.39
C GLU A 105 17.56 9.33 15.40
N LYS A 106 17.38 8.11 15.90
CA LYS A 106 17.33 6.92 15.04
C LYS A 106 16.08 6.98 14.16
N PRO A 107 16.16 6.53 12.89
CA PRO A 107 14.97 6.45 12.05
C PRO A 107 13.91 5.56 12.69
N SER A 108 12.65 5.88 12.40
CA SER A 108 11.54 4.99 12.72
C SER A 108 11.70 3.65 12.01
N PHE A 109 11.10 2.59 12.56
CA PHE A 109 11.10 1.27 11.94
C PHE A 109 10.59 1.33 10.48
N TRP A 110 9.53 2.09 10.23
CA TRP A 110 8.92 2.21 8.90
C TRP A 110 9.81 2.96 7.92
N LEU A 111 10.50 4.02 8.36
CA LEU A 111 11.44 4.72 7.50
C LEU A 111 12.63 3.83 7.12
N GLN A 112 13.18 3.08 8.08
CA GLN A 112 14.26 2.13 7.82
C GLN A 112 13.79 1.02 6.86
N PHE A 113 12.62 0.42 7.11
CA PHE A 113 12.00 -0.55 6.23
C PHE A 113 11.85 -0.02 4.80
N ARG A 114 11.28 1.18 4.62
CA ARG A 114 11.07 1.77 3.31
C ARG A 114 12.38 1.96 2.55
N LEU A 115 13.41 2.49 3.22
CA LEU A 115 14.71 2.74 2.59
C LEU A 115 15.39 1.43 2.17
N GLU A 116 15.50 0.47 3.07
CA GLU A 116 16.16 -0.81 2.78
C GLU A 116 15.36 -1.63 1.75
N ASN A 117 14.03 -1.53 1.76
CA ASN A 117 13.19 -2.11 0.70
C ASN A 117 13.48 -1.49 -0.66
N ALA A 118 13.60 -0.17 -0.73
CA ALA A 118 13.90 0.51 -1.99
C ALA A 118 15.26 0.09 -2.54
N TYR A 119 16.31 0.03 -1.70
CA TYR A 119 17.61 -0.49 -2.12
C TYR A 119 17.52 -1.92 -2.61
N ALA A 120 16.88 -2.80 -1.83
CA ALA A 120 16.75 -4.20 -2.20
C ALA A 120 16.03 -4.37 -3.54
N TRP A 121 14.98 -3.57 -3.78
CA TRP A 121 14.19 -3.61 -5.01
C TRP A 121 14.95 -3.09 -6.23
N VAL A 122 15.79 -2.07 -6.06
CA VAL A 122 16.60 -1.54 -7.18
C VAL A 122 17.80 -2.43 -7.48
N LEU A 123 18.38 -3.07 -6.45
CA LEU A 123 19.56 -3.94 -6.57
C LEU A 123 19.22 -5.42 -6.78
N HIS A 124 17.94 -5.79 -6.73
CA HIS A 124 17.45 -7.17 -6.79
C HIS A 124 18.08 -8.12 -5.76
N SER A 125 18.54 -7.56 -4.65
CA SER A 125 19.26 -8.30 -3.61
C SER A 125 18.82 -7.87 -2.22
N GLY A 126 18.58 -8.85 -1.35
CA GLY A 126 18.31 -8.62 0.06
C GLY A 126 19.57 -8.57 0.94
N ASP A 127 20.78 -8.65 0.36
CA ASP A 127 22.02 -8.87 1.12
C ASP A 127 22.39 -7.69 2.02
N GLN A 128 21.97 -6.49 1.64
CA GLN A 128 22.21 -5.27 2.40
C GLN A 128 21.13 -4.98 3.44
N ILE A 129 20.09 -5.81 3.53
CA ILE A 129 19.02 -5.66 4.51
C ILE A 129 19.54 -6.03 5.89
N ASP A 130 19.33 -5.15 6.86
CA ASP A 130 19.66 -5.37 8.26
C ASP A 130 19.01 -6.67 8.79
N PRO A 131 19.77 -7.61 9.37
CA PRO A 131 19.23 -8.88 9.81
C PRO A 131 18.13 -8.77 10.89
N GLN A 132 18.19 -7.75 11.75
CA GLN A 132 17.14 -7.52 12.76
C GLN A 132 15.87 -6.98 12.12
N LEU A 133 16.01 -6.09 11.13
CA LEU A 133 14.89 -5.60 10.32
C LEU A 133 14.23 -6.76 9.57
N ARG A 134 15.00 -7.60 8.88
CA ARG A 134 14.51 -8.80 8.19
C ARG A 134 13.73 -9.71 9.13
N LYS A 135 14.28 -10.01 10.31
CA LYS A 135 13.61 -10.84 11.32
C LYS A 135 12.28 -10.22 11.79
N LYS A 136 12.25 -8.90 12.03
CA LYS A 136 11.03 -8.19 12.43
C LYS A 136 9.96 -8.18 11.34
N VAL A 137 10.35 -7.90 10.09
CA VAL A 137 9.45 -7.92 8.94
C VAL A 137 8.85 -9.31 8.76
N LYS A 138 9.67 -10.37 8.80
CA LYS A 138 9.19 -11.76 8.73
C LYS A 138 8.19 -12.08 9.85
N ALA A 139 8.46 -11.65 11.09
CA ALA A 139 7.54 -11.86 12.22
C ALA A 139 6.19 -11.15 12.03
N ILE A 140 6.16 -9.98 11.40
CA ILE A 140 4.91 -9.24 11.11
C ILE A 140 4.06 -9.96 10.06
N ILE A 141 4.69 -10.59 9.06
CA ILE A 141 3.95 -11.22 7.95
C ILE A 141 3.47 -12.64 8.32
N VAL A 142 4.22 -13.37 9.16
CA VAL A 142 3.93 -14.77 9.53
C VAL A 142 2.83 -14.91 10.60
N ASP A 143 2.38 -13.84 11.25
CA ASP A 143 1.29 -13.88 12.24
C ASP A 143 -0.11 -13.93 11.54
N GLU A 144 -0.40 -15.07 10.90
CA GLU A 144 -1.40 -15.21 9.83
C GLU A 144 -2.87 -15.10 10.29
N ASN A 145 -3.39 -13.88 10.31
CA ASN A 145 -4.79 -13.58 9.98
C ASN A 145 -4.84 -12.81 8.67
N TRP A 146 -4.91 -13.53 7.54
CA TRP A 146 -5.00 -12.92 6.21
C TRP A 146 -6.19 -11.97 6.12
N ASN A 147 -5.86 -10.70 5.90
CA ASN A 147 -6.77 -9.59 5.70
C ASN A 147 -6.10 -8.57 4.78
N ARG A 148 -6.84 -7.52 4.40
CA ARG A 148 -6.33 -6.47 3.51
C ARG A 148 -4.98 -5.88 3.94
N THR A 149 -4.77 -5.67 5.24
CA THR A 149 -3.52 -5.13 5.79
C THR A 149 -2.37 -6.13 5.65
N ALA A 150 -2.61 -7.42 5.89
CA ALA A 150 -1.61 -8.47 5.70
C ALA A 150 -1.20 -8.59 4.23
N TYR A 151 -2.18 -8.52 3.30
CA TYR A 151 -1.88 -8.50 1.87
C TYR A 151 -1.06 -7.28 1.46
N HIS A 152 -1.40 -6.11 2.00
CA HIS A 152 -0.60 -4.90 1.78
C HIS A 152 0.85 -5.11 2.22
N TYR A 153 1.09 -5.61 3.44
CA TYR A 153 2.46 -5.82 3.92
C TYR A 153 3.23 -6.84 3.10
N LEU A 154 2.63 -7.99 2.78
CA LEU A 154 3.30 -8.99 1.96
C LEU A 154 3.64 -8.42 0.57
N SER A 155 2.74 -7.64 -0.05
CA SER A 155 2.98 -7.02 -1.35
C SER A 155 4.24 -6.13 -1.37
N GLN A 156 4.60 -5.53 -0.24
CA GLN A 156 5.77 -4.66 -0.11
C GLN A 156 7.03 -5.44 0.24
N ALA A 157 6.92 -6.51 1.02
CA ALA A 157 8.03 -7.12 1.71
C ALA A 157 8.53 -8.43 1.09
N VAL A 158 8.01 -8.86 -0.07
CA VAL A 158 8.41 -10.13 -0.72
C VAL A 158 9.94 -10.23 -0.85
N ILE A 159 10.64 -9.14 -1.19
CA ILE A 159 12.10 -9.16 -1.37
C ILE A 159 12.91 -9.36 -0.09
N PHE A 160 12.32 -9.12 1.08
CA PHE A 160 12.95 -9.36 2.39
C PHE A 160 13.06 -10.85 2.71
N LEU A 161 12.28 -11.68 2.01
CA LEU A 161 12.23 -13.12 2.23
C LEU A 161 13.24 -13.80 1.30
N ASP A 162 13.84 -14.89 1.78
CA ASP A 162 14.42 -15.88 0.88
C ASP A 162 13.32 -16.46 -0.02
N ILE A 163 13.73 -16.97 -1.18
CA ILE A 163 12.78 -17.30 -2.24
C ILE A 163 11.82 -18.45 -1.84
N ASP A 164 12.30 -19.40 -1.05
CA ASP A 164 11.51 -20.55 -0.59
C ASP A 164 10.47 -20.11 0.46
N ASP A 165 10.86 -19.28 1.44
CA ASP A 165 9.94 -18.70 2.40
C ASP A 165 8.91 -17.77 1.71
N ALA A 166 9.36 -17.00 0.72
CA ALA A 166 8.47 -16.17 -0.09
C ALA A 166 7.42 -17.04 -0.79
N TYR A 167 7.84 -18.14 -1.42
CA TYR A 167 6.92 -19.07 -2.08
C TYR A 167 5.87 -19.63 -1.12
N GLN A 168 6.27 -20.09 0.07
CA GLN A 168 5.32 -20.63 1.05
C GLN A 168 4.28 -19.59 1.49
N LEU A 169 4.74 -18.37 1.79
CA LEU A 169 3.90 -17.31 2.33
C LEU A 169 2.97 -16.69 1.28
N VAL A 170 3.49 -16.49 0.06
CA VAL A 170 2.70 -16.06 -1.11
C VAL A 170 1.60 -17.06 -1.42
N ASN A 171 1.90 -18.36 -1.43
CA ASN A 171 0.88 -19.38 -1.63
C ASN A 171 -0.12 -19.47 -0.47
N SER A 172 0.31 -19.19 0.77
CA SER A 172 -0.61 -19.08 1.91
C SER A 172 -1.62 -17.95 1.69
N ALA A 173 -1.11 -16.77 1.28
CA ALA A 173 -1.94 -15.61 0.93
C ALA A 173 -2.94 -15.92 -0.20
N PHE A 174 -2.48 -16.58 -1.28
CA PHE A 174 -3.34 -16.99 -2.41
C PHE A 174 -4.44 -17.96 -1.97
N ARG A 175 -4.10 -18.98 -1.18
CA ARG A 175 -5.09 -19.93 -0.63
C ARG A 175 -6.11 -19.24 0.27
N ALA A 176 -5.67 -18.28 1.09
CA ALA A 176 -6.57 -17.53 1.94
C ALA A 176 -7.55 -16.66 1.14
N TYR A 177 -7.07 -15.99 0.09
CA TYR A 177 -7.92 -15.20 -0.82
C TYR A 177 -8.93 -16.11 -1.52
N ARG A 178 -8.52 -17.26 -2.07
CA ARG A 178 -9.44 -18.22 -2.71
C ARG A 178 -10.55 -18.70 -1.78
N LYS A 179 -10.26 -18.88 -0.49
CA LYS A 179 -11.26 -19.29 0.52
C LYS A 179 -12.29 -18.19 0.81
N ARG A 180 -11.89 -16.92 0.72
CA ARG A 180 -12.74 -15.75 0.98
C ARG A 180 -12.39 -14.63 -0.01
N PRO A 181 -12.82 -14.74 -1.28
CA PRO A 181 -12.50 -13.73 -2.27
C PRO A 181 -13.10 -12.39 -1.86
N ASP A 182 -12.34 -11.33 -2.07
CA ASP A 182 -12.83 -9.96 -1.94
C ASP A 182 -12.68 -9.24 -3.28
N THR A 183 -13.64 -8.38 -3.59
CA THR A 183 -13.67 -7.59 -4.83
C THR A 183 -13.39 -6.12 -4.55
N ASP A 184 -13.09 -5.74 -3.30
CA ASP A 184 -12.64 -4.39 -3.00
C ASP A 184 -11.33 -4.09 -3.74
N THR A 185 -11.28 -2.91 -4.35
CA THR A 185 -10.18 -2.46 -5.21
C THR A 185 -8.81 -2.61 -4.56
N PHE A 186 -8.69 -2.30 -3.27
CA PHE A 186 -7.41 -2.34 -2.57
C PHE A 186 -6.93 -3.78 -2.32
N THR A 187 -7.81 -4.68 -1.89
CA THR A 187 -7.44 -6.09 -1.74
C THR A 187 -7.01 -6.68 -3.08
N LEU A 188 -7.76 -6.44 -4.16
CA LEU A 188 -7.39 -6.89 -5.51
C LEU A 188 -6.01 -6.37 -5.92
N GLN A 189 -5.74 -5.07 -5.73
CA GLN A 189 -4.45 -4.48 -6.01
C GLN A 189 -3.32 -5.13 -5.20
N PHE A 190 -3.52 -5.35 -3.90
CA PHE A 190 -2.48 -5.94 -3.05
C PHE A 190 -2.18 -7.39 -3.42
N VAL A 191 -3.20 -8.22 -3.65
CA VAL A 191 -2.96 -9.63 -4.04
C VAL A 191 -2.35 -9.76 -5.43
N ALA A 192 -2.74 -8.90 -6.39
CA ALA A 192 -2.12 -8.85 -7.70
C ALA A 192 -0.66 -8.36 -7.63
N MET A 193 -0.37 -7.37 -6.77
CA MET A 193 0.98 -6.87 -6.55
C MET A 193 1.87 -7.88 -5.84
N ILE A 194 1.34 -8.69 -4.91
CA ILE A 194 2.07 -9.83 -4.35
C ILE A 194 2.56 -10.76 -5.46
N ALA A 195 1.67 -11.15 -6.38
CA ALA A 195 2.01 -12.07 -7.45
C ALA A 195 3.06 -11.50 -8.41
N VAL A 196 2.90 -10.24 -8.86
CA VAL A 196 3.87 -9.58 -9.76
C VAL A 196 5.23 -9.38 -9.08
N ASN A 197 5.26 -8.93 -7.83
CA ASN A 197 6.52 -8.72 -7.12
C ASN A 197 7.22 -10.06 -6.84
N PHE A 198 6.45 -11.12 -6.57
CA PHE A 198 7.01 -12.46 -6.45
C PHE A 198 7.56 -12.99 -7.77
N LEU A 199 6.89 -12.72 -8.91
CA LEU A 199 7.41 -13.06 -10.24
C LEU A 199 8.74 -12.35 -10.55
N ASN A 200 8.86 -11.06 -10.22
CA ASN A 200 10.11 -10.32 -10.34
C ASN A 200 11.22 -10.97 -9.48
N CYS A 201 10.93 -11.28 -8.21
CA CYS A 201 11.87 -12.00 -7.35
C CYS A 201 12.27 -13.37 -7.94
N CYS A 202 11.31 -14.12 -8.51
CA CYS A 202 11.59 -15.42 -9.12
C CYS A 202 12.54 -15.28 -10.31
N TYR A 203 12.36 -14.25 -11.13
CA TYR A 203 13.19 -14.03 -12.32
C TYR A 203 14.63 -13.73 -11.94
N HIS A 204 14.85 -12.73 -11.07
CA HIS A 204 16.19 -12.30 -10.66
C HIS A 204 16.93 -13.31 -9.78
N LYS A 205 16.22 -14.10 -8.99
CA LYS A 205 16.82 -15.15 -8.16
C LYS A 205 16.93 -16.51 -8.86
N HIS A 206 16.58 -16.59 -10.15
CA HIS A 206 16.54 -17.83 -10.93
C HIS A 206 15.80 -18.97 -10.21
N ALA A 207 14.62 -18.63 -9.67
CA ALA A 207 13.80 -19.56 -8.92
C ALA A 207 13.28 -20.70 -9.79
N ASN A 208 12.80 -21.76 -9.13
CA ASN A 208 12.19 -22.88 -9.82
C ASN A 208 10.94 -22.43 -10.61
N LYS A 209 10.74 -22.98 -11.81
CA LYS A 209 9.66 -22.55 -12.72
C LYS A 209 8.28 -22.65 -12.08
N GLU A 210 8.08 -23.69 -11.25
CA GLU A 210 6.81 -23.92 -10.52
C GLU A 210 6.42 -22.74 -9.61
N TYR A 211 7.39 -21.93 -9.13
CA TYR A 211 7.13 -20.77 -8.27
C TYR A 211 6.47 -19.66 -9.07
N ALA A 212 7.01 -19.38 -10.27
CA ALA A 212 6.45 -18.43 -11.20
C ALA A 212 5.08 -18.90 -11.70
N GLU A 213 4.93 -20.18 -12.05
CA GLU A 213 3.67 -20.75 -12.52
C GLU A 213 2.53 -20.56 -11.50
N SER A 214 2.78 -20.75 -10.20
CA SER A 214 1.76 -20.52 -9.17
C SER A 214 1.27 -19.05 -9.15
N ALA A 215 2.19 -18.10 -9.25
CA ALA A 215 1.84 -16.67 -9.25
C ALA A 215 1.12 -16.23 -10.53
N VAL A 216 1.55 -16.75 -11.70
CA VAL A 216 0.86 -16.54 -12.97
C VAL A 216 -0.55 -17.10 -12.89
N GLN A 217 -0.71 -18.36 -12.45
CA GLN A 217 -2.02 -18.99 -12.32
C GLN A 217 -2.94 -18.16 -11.40
N PHE A 218 -2.43 -17.73 -10.25
CA PHE A 218 -3.21 -16.89 -9.35
C PHE A 218 -3.66 -15.57 -10.01
N LEU A 219 -2.78 -14.89 -10.76
CA LEU A 219 -3.17 -13.68 -11.51
C LEU A 219 -4.28 -13.94 -12.53
N ARG A 220 -4.30 -15.10 -13.19
CA ARG A 220 -5.36 -15.49 -14.14
C ARG A 220 -6.69 -15.82 -13.47
N GLU A 221 -6.68 -16.19 -12.19
CA GLU A 221 -7.88 -16.49 -11.39
C GLU A 221 -8.54 -15.23 -10.82
N LEU A 222 -7.83 -14.09 -10.76
CA LEU A 222 -8.39 -12.83 -10.26
C LEU A 222 -9.49 -12.30 -11.20
N PRO A 223 -10.53 -11.63 -10.65
CA PRO A 223 -11.58 -11.03 -11.48
C PRO A 223 -10.99 -9.97 -12.41
N THR A 224 -11.54 -9.86 -13.62
CA THR A 224 -11.16 -8.80 -14.55
C THR A 224 -11.63 -7.44 -14.01
N ASP A 225 -10.69 -6.64 -13.52
CA ASP A 225 -10.93 -5.30 -13.00
C ASP A 225 -9.86 -4.32 -13.50
N GLY A 226 -10.27 -3.10 -13.86
CA GLY A 226 -9.37 -2.08 -14.38
C GLY A 226 -8.25 -1.70 -13.40
N ALA A 227 -8.48 -1.83 -12.09
CA ALA A 227 -7.51 -1.49 -11.05
C ALA A 227 -6.28 -2.42 -11.01
N ILE A 228 -6.36 -3.61 -11.61
CA ILE A 228 -5.28 -4.60 -11.67
C ILE A 228 -4.82 -4.90 -13.11
N GLY A 229 -5.27 -4.11 -14.09
CA GLY A 229 -4.96 -4.32 -15.50
C GLY A 229 -3.45 -4.37 -15.79
N ILE A 230 -2.67 -3.45 -15.20
CA ILE A 230 -1.21 -3.43 -15.34
C ILE A 230 -0.55 -4.68 -14.75
N ASN A 231 -1.06 -5.20 -13.62
CA ASN A 231 -0.53 -6.43 -13.02
C ASN A 231 -0.78 -7.65 -13.91
N SER A 232 -1.91 -7.69 -14.60
CA SER A 232 -2.21 -8.76 -15.58
C SER A 232 -1.27 -8.70 -16.80
N VAL A 233 -0.97 -7.50 -17.29
CA VAL A 233 0.03 -7.29 -18.37
C VAL A 233 1.41 -7.75 -17.91
N LEU A 234 1.85 -7.36 -16.71
CA LEU A 234 3.13 -7.79 -16.15
C LEU A 234 3.18 -9.30 -15.91
N GLY A 235 2.08 -9.92 -15.46
CA GLY A 235 1.97 -11.38 -15.34
C GLY A 235 2.19 -12.08 -16.68
N THR A 236 1.64 -11.52 -17.77
CA THR A 236 1.83 -12.03 -19.14
C THR A 236 3.29 -11.92 -19.58
N TYR A 237 3.94 -10.80 -19.26
CA TYR A 237 5.36 -10.61 -19.55
C TYR A 237 6.25 -11.62 -18.83
N TYR A 238 6.10 -11.78 -17.52
CA TYR A 238 6.91 -12.76 -16.77
C TYR A 238 6.62 -14.20 -17.21
N GLU A 239 5.36 -14.55 -17.46
CA GLU A 239 5.00 -15.86 -18.01
C GLU A 239 5.74 -16.15 -19.33
N ALA A 240 5.79 -15.16 -20.22
CA ALA A 240 6.52 -15.26 -21.48
C ALA A 240 8.03 -15.46 -21.26
N LEU A 241 8.65 -14.71 -20.35
CA LEU A 241 10.06 -14.88 -19.98
C LEU A 241 10.36 -16.30 -19.48
N PHE A 242 9.58 -16.83 -18.54
CA PHE A 242 9.78 -18.18 -18.01
C PHE A 242 9.51 -19.30 -19.02
N ASN A 243 8.78 -19.01 -20.09
CA ASN A 243 8.48 -19.94 -21.17
C ASN A 243 9.39 -19.77 -22.40
N ASN A 244 10.32 -18.80 -22.39
CA ASN A 244 11.13 -18.39 -23.55
C ASN A 244 10.27 -17.98 -24.77
N ASP A 245 9.09 -17.41 -24.52
CA ASP A 245 8.22 -16.85 -25.55
C ASP A 245 8.62 -15.40 -25.84
N HIS A 246 9.67 -15.25 -26.65
CA HIS A 246 10.21 -13.93 -26.99
C HIS A 246 9.21 -13.05 -27.74
N ALA A 247 8.33 -13.63 -28.56
CA ALA A 247 7.35 -12.86 -29.32
C ALA A 247 6.36 -12.15 -28.39
N THR A 248 5.77 -12.87 -27.44
CA THR A 248 4.86 -12.26 -26.46
C THR A 248 5.58 -11.28 -25.54
N ALA A 249 6.81 -11.61 -25.11
CA ALA A 249 7.60 -10.71 -24.27
C ALA A 249 7.86 -9.37 -24.98
N ASP A 250 8.30 -9.40 -26.23
CA ASP A 250 8.60 -8.20 -27.03
C ASP A 250 7.34 -7.35 -27.30
N GLU A 251 6.19 -7.99 -27.55
CA GLU A 251 4.91 -7.29 -27.69
C GLU A 251 4.55 -6.50 -26.43
N VAL A 252 4.70 -7.12 -25.25
CA VAL A 252 4.42 -6.45 -23.97
C VAL A 252 5.41 -5.31 -23.72
N VAL A 253 6.70 -5.53 -23.99
CA VAL A 253 7.75 -4.49 -23.89
C VAL A 253 7.39 -3.28 -24.74
N ASP A 254 6.96 -3.50 -25.98
CA ASP A 254 6.58 -2.44 -26.90
C ASP A 254 5.36 -1.64 -26.41
N VAL A 255 4.34 -2.31 -25.88
CA VAL A 255 3.17 -1.65 -25.29
C VAL A 255 3.58 -0.81 -24.09
N LEU A 256 4.41 -1.35 -23.18
CA LEU A 256 4.88 -0.63 -22.01
C LEU A 256 5.75 0.57 -22.38
N ARG A 257 6.63 0.42 -23.38
CA ARG A 257 7.47 1.51 -23.89
C ARG A 257 6.64 2.65 -24.49
N LYS A 258 5.67 2.33 -25.36
CA LYS A 258 4.76 3.32 -25.94
C LYS A 258 3.86 4.00 -24.90
N SER A 259 3.57 3.31 -23.81
CA SER A 259 2.72 3.82 -22.72
C SER A 259 3.51 4.56 -21.61
N GLY A 260 4.85 4.60 -21.68
CA GLY A 260 5.69 5.24 -20.67
C GLY A 260 5.88 4.43 -19.37
N TYR A 261 5.64 3.12 -19.42
CA TYR A 261 5.73 2.20 -18.26
C TYR A 261 6.83 1.14 -18.39
N VAL A 262 7.76 1.29 -19.35
CA VAL A 262 8.87 0.33 -19.54
C VAL A 262 9.77 0.22 -18.29
N SER A 263 9.86 1.28 -17.48
CA SER A 263 10.63 1.27 -16.21
C SER A 263 10.18 0.20 -15.21
N LEU A 264 8.94 -0.30 -15.34
CA LEU A 264 8.42 -1.41 -14.51
C LEU A 264 9.12 -2.75 -14.76
N ILE A 265 9.75 -2.91 -15.92
CA ILE A 265 10.44 -4.14 -16.36
C ILE A 265 11.83 -3.85 -16.93
N GLU A 266 12.35 -2.63 -16.78
CA GLU A 266 13.62 -2.23 -17.41
C GLU A 266 14.81 -3.08 -16.94
N ASP A 267 14.73 -3.63 -15.74
CA ASP A 267 15.69 -4.56 -15.16
C ASP A 267 15.75 -5.94 -15.81
N THR A 268 14.76 -6.29 -16.62
CA THR A 268 14.70 -7.57 -17.31
C THR A 268 14.97 -7.41 -18.81
N LEU A 269 15.30 -6.19 -19.25
CA LEU A 269 15.67 -5.88 -20.63
C LEU A 269 17.21 -5.87 -20.73
N GLU A 270 17.75 -6.70 -21.62
CA GLU A 270 19.17 -6.66 -22.02
C GLU A 270 19.47 -5.51 -22.99
#